data_AF-A0AAY4B5U0-F1
#
_entry.id   AF-A0AAY4B5U0-F1
#
_cell.length_a   1.000
_cell.length_b   1.000
_cell.length_c   1.000
_cell.angle_alpha   90.00
_cell.angle_beta   90.00
_cell.angle_gamma   90.00
#
_symmetry.space_group_name_H-M   'P 1'
#
loop_
_entity.id
_entity.type
_entity.pdbx_description
1 polymer ?
#
loop_
_entity_poly.entity_id
_entity_poly.type
_entity_poly.pdbx_seq_one_letter_code
_entity_poly.pdbx_strand_id
1 'polypeptide(L)'
;MSGGPSSGCGFLMSVVVHGDSALNEQEKELSQRLRRLYPAVNEQETPLPRSWSPKDKFSYIGLSQNNLRVHYKGHGKTPKDAASVRATHPIPAACGVYYFEVKIISKGRDGYMGIGLSAQGVNMNRLPGWDKHSYGYHGDDGHSFCSSGTGQPYGPTFTTGDVIGCCVNLINNTCFYTKNGHSLGIAFTDLPPNLYPTVGLQTPGEVVDANFGQHPFVFDIEDYMREWRTKIQAQIEHFPIGEREGEWQAMIQKMVASYLVHHSYCATAEAFAKSTDQAVHEELASIKNRQKIQKLVLAGRMGEAIETTQQLYPSLLERNPDLLFMLKVRQFIEMVNGTDSEVRCLGGRSPKSQDSYPGSPRPFSSPTHKPSGSQSYLSGFDGSCCNGVSSSSSKAHPPAYPHKPCPSGPPGTVDLSSVNGARTQQPGSSNDLEMEVDHVTNGVSDSSSNGFLNGSSTHGAEVDDCDAEMEVELAQFKRQLCGGSQAAIERMIHFGRELQAMSEHLRRERGKSSANKKMLKDAFSLLAYSDPWNSPVGYQLDSVQREPVCSTLNSAILEAQNLPKQPPLAQAMGHAAHCLSLMARTGSGSCAFASVDDYLHQPPEPPRHAI
;
A
#
# COMPACT_ATOMS: atom_id res chain seq x y z
N MET A 1 23.00 42.24 -55.41
CA MET A 1 22.56 43.36 -54.55
C MET A 1 21.05 43.16 -54.37
N SER A 2 20.50 42.69 -53.26
CA SER A 2 20.63 43.06 -51.82
C SER A 2 19.48 43.96 -51.37
N GLY A 3 18.61 43.46 -50.50
CA GLY A 3 17.45 44.16 -49.94
C GLY A 3 16.31 43.18 -49.64
N GLY A 4 16.02 42.96 -48.35
CA GLY A 4 14.92 42.11 -47.89
C GLY A 4 13.71 42.92 -47.38
N PRO A 5 12.53 42.30 -47.24
CA PRO A 5 11.33 42.97 -46.73
C PRO A 5 11.28 42.99 -45.19
N SER A 6 10.51 43.93 -44.63
CA SER A 6 10.18 43.93 -43.19
C SER A 6 8.78 44.51 -42.94
N SER A 7 8.15 44.03 -41.87
CA SER A 7 6.89 44.49 -41.28
C SER A 7 5.59 44.30 -42.09
N GLY A 8 4.63 43.66 -41.41
CA GLY A 8 3.24 43.49 -41.84
C GLY A 8 2.46 42.91 -40.66
N CYS A 9 1.90 43.78 -39.81
CA CYS A 9 1.28 43.36 -38.55
C CYS A 9 -0.13 42.80 -38.78
N GLY A 10 -0.38 41.58 -38.30
CA GLY A 10 -1.69 40.92 -38.37
C GLY A 10 -2.18 40.54 -36.97
N PHE A 11 -3.27 41.15 -36.51
CA PHE A 11 -3.95 40.77 -35.28
C PHE A 11 -4.61 39.39 -35.47
N LEU A 12 -4.23 38.41 -34.64
CA LEU A 12 -5.00 37.19 -34.43
C LEU A 12 -5.63 37.26 -33.03
N MET A 13 -6.96 37.27 -32.97
CA MET A 13 -7.67 37.16 -31.69
C MET A 13 -7.45 35.78 -31.09
N SER A 14 -7.16 35.74 -29.78
CA SER A 14 -7.19 34.50 -29.01
C SER A 14 -8.64 34.03 -28.87
N VAL A 15 -8.97 32.90 -29.51
CA VAL A 15 -10.19 32.15 -29.20
C VAL A 15 -9.91 31.37 -27.91
N VAL A 16 -10.44 31.85 -26.80
CA VAL A 16 -10.09 31.34 -25.46
C VAL A 16 -10.63 29.93 -25.25
N VAL A 17 -9.75 29.01 -24.88
CA VAL A 17 -10.03 27.58 -24.62
C VAL A 17 -10.91 27.42 -23.37
N HIS A 18 -12.23 27.48 -23.56
CA HIS A 18 -13.19 27.20 -22.49
C HIS A 18 -13.60 25.71 -22.45
N GLY A 19 -13.59 25.01 -23.59
CA GLY A 19 -14.12 23.64 -23.71
C GLY A 19 -13.41 22.59 -22.84
N ASP A 20 -12.08 22.65 -22.75
CA ASP A 20 -11.29 21.65 -22.01
C ASP A 20 -11.48 21.74 -20.50
N SER A 21 -11.88 22.92 -19.97
CA SER A 21 -12.05 23.13 -18.52
C SER A 21 -13.21 22.32 -17.95
N ALA A 22 -14.42 22.50 -18.48
CA ALA A 22 -15.63 21.83 -18.01
C ALA A 22 -15.60 20.31 -18.22
N LEU A 23 -14.97 19.82 -19.29
CA LEU A 23 -14.79 18.38 -19.52
C LEU A 23 -13.87 17.76 -18.46
N ASN A 24 -12.78 18.44 -18.11
CA ASN A 24 -11.84 18.01 -17.07
C ASN A 24 -12.48 18.04 -15.67
N GLU A 25 -13.35 19.02 -15.38
CA GLU A 25 -14.15 19.04 -14.14
C GLU A 25 -15.14 17.87 -14.06
N GLN A 26 -15.85 17.55 -15.15
CA GLN A 26 -16.78 16.42 -15.18
C GLN A 26 -16.06 15.06 -15.04
N GLU A 27 -14.86 14.90 -15.63
CA GLU A 27 -14.04 13.69 -15.44
C GLU A 27 -13.47 13.59 -14.01
N LYS A 28 -13.13 14.73 -13.39
CA LYS A 28 -12.69 14.81 -12.00
C LYS A 28 -13.82 14.43 -11.02
N GLU A 29 -15.03 14.94 -11.22
CA GLU A 29 -16.22 14.54 -10.46
C GLU A 29 -16.52 13.03 -10.60
N LEU A 30 -16.55 12.52 -11.83
CA LEU A 30 -16.73 11.09 -12.11
C LEU A 30 -15.69 10.26 -11.35
N SER A 31 -14.41 10.63 -11.44
CA SER A 31 -13.32 9.88 -10.81
C SER A 31 -13.36 9.96 -9.28
N GLN A 32 -13.84 11.06 -8.70
CA GLN A 32 -14.10 11.16 -7.26
C GLN A 32 -15.30 10.29 -6.82
N ARG A 33 -16.40 10.31 -7.58
CA ARG A 33 -17.61 9.52 -7.28
C ARG A 33 -17.36 8.02 -7.40
N LEU A 34 -16.67 7.58 -8.46
CA LEU A 34 -16.25 6.19 -8.63
C LEU A 34 -15.32 5.72 -7.49
N ARG A 35 -14.35 6.55 -7.08
CA ARG A 35 -13.45 6.21 -5.96
C ARG A 35 -14.15 6.13 -4.60
N ARG A 36 -15.24 6.88 -4.40
CA ARG A 36 -16.09 6.83 -3.20
C ARG A 36 -16.99 5.59 -3.16
N LEU A 37 -17.57 5.21 -4.31
CA LEU A 37 -18.43 4.04 -4.43
C LEU A 37 -17.63 2.73 -4.39
N TYR A 38 -16.50 2.68 -5.11
CA TYR A 38 -15.74 1.47 -5.42
C TYR A 38 -14.27 1.57 -4.95
N PRO A 39 -13.99 1.87 -3.66
CA PRO A 39 -12.64 2.22 -3.18
C PRO A 39 -11.60 1.10 -3.33
N ALA A 40 -12.03 -0.16 -3.38
CA ALA A 40 -11.15 -1.33 -3.55
C ALA A 40 -10.76 -1.62 -5.01
N VAL A 41 -11.33 -0.91 -6.00
CA VAL A 41 -11.05 -1.16 -7.42
C VAL A 41 -9.74 -0.49 -7.85
N ASN A 42 -8.73 -1.29 -8.18
CA ASN A 42 -7.56 -0.78 -8.90
C ASN A 42 -7.89 -0.60 -10.40
N GLU A 43 -8.30 0.61 -10.79
CA GLU A 43 -8.58 0.95 -12.20
C GLU A 43 -7.37 0.79 -13.15
N GLN A 44 -6.14 0.57 -12.66
CA GLN A 44 -4.98 0.22 -13.51
C GLN A 44 -4.96 -1.27 -13.91
N GLU A 45 -5.55 -2.16 -13.10
CA GLU A 45 -5.68 -3.59 -13.38
C GLU A 45 -7.05 -3.92 -13.96
N THR A 46 -8.11 -3.35 -13.38
CA THR A 46 -9.51 -3.57 -13.77
C THR A 46 -10.23 -2.22 -13.92
N PRO A 47 -10.10 -1.54 -15.06
CA PRO A 47 -10.75 -0.25 -15.31
C PRO A 47 -12.28 -0.34 -15.22
N LEU A 48 -12.94 0.69 -14.67
CA LEU A 48 -14.39 0.69 -14.54
C LEU A 48 -15.11 0.93 -15.87
N PRO A 49 -16.38 0.50 -16.03
CA PRO A 49 -17.20 0.87 -17.17
C PRO A 49 -17.56 2.36 -17.05
N ARG A 50 -16.99 3.22 -17.91
CA ARG A 50 -17.21 4.67 -17.87
C ARG A 50 -18.11 5.18 -19.01
N SER A 51 -18.27 4.44 -20.11
CA SER A 51 -19.17 4.80 -21.23
C SER A 51 -19.54 3.57 -22.08
N TRP A 52 -20.42 3.76 -23.06
CA TRP A 52 -20.76 2.73 -24.05
C TRP A 52 -19.62 2.50 -25.04
N SER A 53 -19.39 1.24 -25.42
CA SER A 53 -18.32 0.88 -26.35
C SER A 53 -18.66 1.31 -27.78
N PRO A 54 -17.86 2.17 -28.44
CA PRO A 54 -18.06 2.50 -29.85
C PRO A 54 -17.71 1.31 -30.78
N LYS A 55 -17.01 0.29 -30.26
CA LYS A 55 -16.59 -0.91 -30.98
C LYS A 55 -17.52 -2.10 -30.70
N ASP A 56 -17.87 -2.35 -29.44
CA ASP A 56 -18.61 -3.55 -29.00
C ASP A 56 -20.13 -3.29 -28.93
N LYS A 57 -20.70 -3.14 -30.12
CA LYS A 57 -22.11 -2.80 -30.35
C LYS A 57 -22.57 -3.26 -31.72
N PHE A 58 -23.88 -3.39 -31.91
CA PHE A 58 -24.42 -3.66 -33.23
C PHE A 58 -24.41 -2.42 -34.15
N SER A 59 -24.59 -2.64 -35.46
CA SER A 59 -24.52 -1.58 -36.49
C SER A 59 -25.66 -0.57 -36.37
N TYR A 60 -26.86 -1.02 -35.97
CA TYR A 60 -28.06 -0.20 -35.77
C TYR A 60 -28.05 0.64 -34.48
N ILE A 61 -27.03 0.52 -33.62
CA ILE A 61 -26.79 1.47 -32.53
C ILE A 61 -25.94 2.65 -33.03
N GLY A 62 -26.42 3.87 -32.81
CA GLY A 62 -25.61 5.08 -32.80
C GLY A 62 -25.31 5.54 -31.37
N LEU A 63 -24.17 6.19 -31.17
CA LEU A 63 -23.74 6.77 -29.90
C LEU A 63 -23.52 8.27 -30.06
N SER A 64 -23.72 9.02 -28.98
CA SER A 64 -23.47 10.47 -28.88
C SER A 64 -23.24 10.86 -27.40
N GLN A 65 -23.04 12.15 -27.11
CA GLN A 65 -22.80 12.67 -25.75
C GLN A 65 -21.71 11.89 -25.00
N ASN A 66 -20.47 11.98 -25.49
CA ASN A 66 -19.29 11.28 -24.94
C ASN A 66 -19.48 9.74 -24.79
N ASN A 67 -20.25 9.15 -25.71
CA ASN A 67 -20.70 7.75 -25.69
C ASN A 67 -21.56 7.37 -24.47
N LEU A 68 -22.33 8.30 -23.91
CA LEU A 68 -23.32 8.04 -22.86
C LEU A 68 -24.75 7.91 -23.42
N ARG A 69 -25.05 8.63 -24.52
CA ARG A 69 -26.35 8.58 -25.21
C ARG A 69 -26.37 7.53 -26.31
N VAL A 70 -27.28 6.57 -26.20
CA VAL A 70 -27.55 5.51 -27.18
C VAL A 70 -28.81 5.87 -27.96
N HIS A 71 -28.79 5.70 -29.28
CA HIS A 71 -29.97 5.89 -30.13
C HIS A 71 -30.10 4.79 -31.19
N TYR A 72 -31.33 4.35 -31.44
CA TYR A 72 -31.63 3.35 -32.46
C TYR A 72 -31.73 3.98 -33.86
N LYS A 73 -31.02 3.38 -34.83
CA LYS A 73 -30.97 3.82 -36.23
C LYS A 73 -31.12 2.67 -37.24
N GLY A 74 -31.70 1.54 -36.82
CA GLY A 74 -32.09 0.44 -37.70
C GLY A 74 -33.49 0.62 -38.29
N HIS A 75 -34.04 -0.44 -38.89
CA HIS A 75 -35.38 -0.40 -39.49
C HIS A 75 -36.52 -0.71 -38.51
N GLY A 76 -36.25 -1.48 -37.46
CA GLY A 76 -37.21 -1.84 -36.41
C GLY A 76 -38.56 -2.34 -36.92
N LYS A 77 -38.55 -3.36 -37.79
CA LYS A 77 -39.77 -4.00 -38.34
C LYS A 77 -40.08 -5.34 -37.66
N THR A 78 -39.07 -5.99 -37.09
CA THR A 78 -39.13 -7.35 -36.54
C THR A 78 -38.18 -7.51 -35.36
N PRO A 79 -38.33 -8.56 -34.52
CA PRO A 79 -37.35 -8.91 -33.48
C PRO A 79 -35.94 -9.26 -34.00
N LYS A 80 -35.74 -9.39 -35.32
CA LYS A 80 -34.42 -9.57 -35.92
C LYS A 80 -33.67 -8.24 -36.11
N ASP A 81 -34.36 -7.11 -35.96
CA ASP A 81 -33.77 -5.76 -36.07
C ASP A 81 -33.30 -5.21 -34.71
N ALA A 82 -33.37 -6.02 -33.64
CA ALA A 82 -32.94 -5.65 -32.29
C ALA A 82 -31.42 -5.45 -32.20
N ALA A 83 -30.98 -4.44 -31.46
CA ALA A 83 -29.59 -4.00 -31.48
C ALA A 83 -29.11 -3.57 -30.08
N SER A 84 -27.99 -4.13 -29.62
CA SER A 84 -27.39 -3.86 -28.32
C SER A 84 -26.01 -3.21 -28.39
N VAL A 85 -25.58 -2.65 -27.25
CA VAL A 85 -24.24 -2.14 -26.97
C VAL A 85 -23.81 -2.52 -25.56
N ARG A 86 -22.57 -3.00 -25.41
CA ARG A 86 -21.90 -3.17 -24.11
C ARG A 86 -21.13 -1.91 -23.71
N ALA A 87 -20.90 -1.73 -22.41
CA ALA A 87 -19.97 -0.71 -21.91
C ALA A 87 -18.52 -1.00 -22.35
N THR A 88 -17.59 -0.06 -22.11
CA THR A 88 -16.17 -0.23 -22.47
C THR A 88 -15.47 -1.39 -21.75
N HIS A 89 -15.89 -1.72 -20.53
CA HIS A 89 -15.24 -2.68 -19.63
C HIS A 89 -16.29 -3.56 -18.92
N PRO A 90 -15.91 -4.78 -18.47
CA PRO A 90 -16.74 -5.56 -17.55
C PRO A 90 -16.76 -4.90 -16.16
N ILE A 91 -17.70 -5.32 -15.31
CA ILE A 91 -17.76 -4.93 -13.91
C ILE A 91 -16.64 -5.65 -13.13
N PRO A 92 -15.71 -4.95 -12.47
CA PRO A 92 -14.71 -5.56 -11.60
C PRO A 92 -15.34 -6.15 -10.34
N ALA A 93 -14.94 -7.36 -9.93
CA ALA A 93 -15.42 -7.99 -8.69
C ALA A 93 -15.16 -7.12 -7.44
N ALA A 94 -14.04 -6.38 -7.43
CA ALA A 94 -13.66 -5.43 -6.38
C ALA A 94 -14.62 -4.23 -6.19
N CYS A 95 -15.71 -4.11 -6.98
CA CYS A 95 -16.81 -3.21 -6.63
C CYS A 95 -17.60 -3.71 -5.40
N GLY A 96 -17.71 -5.04 -5.22
CA GLY A 96 -18.58 -5.70 -4.24
C GLY A 96 -20.06 -5.58 -4.62
N VAL A 97 -20.54 -4.35 -4.70
CA VAL A 97 -21.80 -3.97 -5.36
C VAL A 97 -21.45 -2.98 -6.48
N TYR A 98 -22.05 -3.12 -7.65
CA TYR A 98 -21.93 -2.17 -8.76
C TYR A 98 -23.30 -1.67 -9.20
N TYR A 99 -23.40 -0.39 -9.54
CA TYR A 99 -24.63 0.25 -9.96
C TYR A 99 -24.44 1.20 -11.14
N PHE A 100 -25.42 1.21 -12.05
CA PHE A 100 -25.55 2.19 -13.11
C PHE A 100 -27.04 2.47 -13.38
N GLU A 101 -27.33 3.66 -13.91
CA GLU A 101 -28.69 4.08 -14.28
C GLU A 101 -28.82 4.38 -15.76
N VAL A 102 -30.01 4.17 -16.30
CA VAL A 102 -30.37 4.44 -17.68
C VAL A 102 -31.64 5.30 -17.70
N LYS A 103 -31.54 6.52 -18.21
CA LYS A 103 -32.66 7.44 -18.42
C LYS A 103 -33.29 7.16 -19.79
N ILE A 104 -34.59 6.94 -19.83
CA ILE A 104 -35.33 6.87 -21.09
C ILE A 104 -35.59 8.28 -21.60
N ILE A 105 -34.84 8.71 -22.63
CA ILE A 105 -34.97 10.02 -23.27
C ILE A 105 -36.12 10.02 -24.27
N SER A 106 -36.35 8.89 -24.93
CA SER A 106 -37.49 8.64 -25.81
C SER A 106 -37.73 7.13 -25.94
N LYS A 107 -38.96 6.68 -25.73
CA LYS A 107 -39.37 5.30 -26.03
C LYS A 107 -39.57 5.00 -27.52
N GLY A 108 -39.34 5.99 -28.39
CA GLY A 108 -39.54 5.86 -29.84
C GLY A 108 -40.97 5.46 -30.20
N ARG A 109 -41.10 4.56 -31.18
CA ARG A 109 -42.39 4.06 -31.66
C ARG A 109 -43.06 3.16 -30.60
N ASP A 110 -42.45 2.02 -30.32
CA ASP A 110 -43.09 0.98 -29.51
C ASP A 110 -42.57 1.02 -28.07
N GLY A 111 -41.24 1.02 -27.88
CA GLY A 111 -40.59 1.00 -26.57
C GLY A 111 -39.88 -0.31 -26.24
N TYR A 112 -39.47 -1.07 -27.27
CA TYR A 112 -38.82 -2.38 -27.15
C TYR A 112 -37.35 -2.23 -26.70
N MET A 113 -37.19 -1.77 -25.46
CA MET A 113 -35.93 -1.37 -24.85
C MET A 113 -35.58 -2.34 -23.72
N GLY A 114 -34.46 -3.05 -23.83
CA GLY A 114 -33.95 -3.95 -22.80
C GLY A 114 -32.72 -3.37 -22.12
N ILE A 115 -32.71 -3.36 -20.79
CA ILE A 115 -31.61 -2.85 -19.95
C ILE A 115 -31.09 -4.01 -19.10
N GLY A 116 -29.77 -4.17 -18.97
CA GLY A 116 -29.20 -5.21 -18.11
C GLY A 116 -27.72 -5.49 -18.35
N LEU A 117 -27.38 -6.76 -18.50
CA LEU A 117 -26.02 -7.29 -18.47
C LEU A 117 -25.77 -8.30 -19.58
N SER A 118 -24.53 -8.37 -20.09
CA SER A 118 -24.11 -9.50 -20.94
C SER A 118 -22.62 -9.80 -20.83
N ALA A 119 -22.25 -11.07 -21.00
CA ALA A 119 -20.85 -11.48 -21.10
C ALA A 119 -20.19 -10.99 -22.41
N GLN A 120 -18.86 -10.98 -22.44
CA GLN A 120 -18.09 -10.64 -23.63
C GLN A 120 -18.44 -11.59 -24.80
N GLY A 121 -18.57 -11.04 -26.01
CA GLY A 121 -18.84 -11.84 -27.20
C GLY A 121 -20.28 -12.34 -27.38
N VAL A 122 -21.18 -12.11 -26.42
CA VAL A 122 -22.63 -12.33 -26.61
C VAL A 122 -23.11 -11.50 -27.81
N ASN A 123 -23.98 -12.10 -28.63
CA ASN A 123 -24.50 -11.51 -29.87
C ASN A 123 -25.25 -10.19 -29.60
N MET A 124 -24.85 -9.12 -30.29
CA MET A 124 -25.44 -7.80 -30.14
C MET A 124 -26.63 -7.53 -31.09
N ASN A 125 -26.98 -8.42 -32.02
CA ASN A 125 -28.21 -8.33 -32.82
C ASN A 125 -29.41 -8.95 -32.07
N ARG A 126 -29.57 -8.57 -30.80
CA ARG A 126 -30.52 -9.10 -29.79
C ARG A 126 -30.78 -8.01 -28.75
N LEU A 127 -31.85 -8.13 -27.97
CA LEU A 127 -31.98 -7.40 -26.71
C LEU A 127 -31.29 -8.17 -25.55
N PRO A 128 -30.88 -7.50 -24.45
CA PRO A 128 -30.33 -8.16 -23.27
C PRO A 128 -31.27 -9.23 -22.71
N GLY A 129 -30.72 -10.34 -22.24
CA GLY A 129 -31.49 -11.47 -21.71
C GLY A 129 -31.83 -12.59 -22.71
N TRP A 130 -31.95 -12.31 -24.01
CA TRP A 130 -32.46 -13.29 -25.00
C TRP A 130 -31.51 -14.46 -25.33
N ASP A 131 -30.20 -14.26 -25.19
CA ASP A 131 -29.16 -15.26 -25.48
C ASP A 131 -28.42 -15.67 -24.21
N LYS A 132 -27.74 -16.83 -24.22
CA LYS A 132 -26.99 -17.34 -23.05
C LYS A 132 -25.94 -16.34 -22.56
N HIS A 133 -25.80 -16.25 -21.24
CA HIS A 133 -24.94 -15.28 -20.54
C HIS A 133 -25.32 -13.81 -20.82
N SER A 134 -26.61 -13.59 -21.09
CA SER A 134 -27.26 -12.28 -21.21
C SER A 134 -28.43 -12.22 -20.22
N TYR A 135 -28.69 -11.04 -19.67
CA TYR A 135 -29.68 -10.77 -18.63
C TYR A 135 -30.30 -9.40 -18.89
N GLY A 136 -31.63 -9.27 -18.81
CA GLY A 136 -32.29 -7.99 -19.14
C GLY A 136 -33.68 -7.81 -18.55
N TYR A 137 -34.08 -6.56 -18.35
CA TYR A 137 -35.42 -6.09 -17.97
C TYR A 137 -35.94 -5.19 -19.09
N HIS A 138 -37.15 -5.46 -19.58
CA HIS A 138 -37.69 -4.89 -20.83
C HIS A 138 -38.84 -3.91 -20.56
N GLY A 139 -38.89 -2.82 -21.33
CA GLY A 139 -39.74 -1.67 -21.03
C GLY A 139 -41.21 -1.81 -21.44
N ASP A 140 -41.49 -2.59 -22.48
CA ASP A 140 -42.81 -2.76 -23.07
C ASP A 140 -43.70 -3.78 -22.34
N ASP A 141 -43.10 -4.83 -21.76
CA ASP A 141 -43.81 -5.89 -21.03
C ASP A 141 -43.50 -5.93 -19.53
N GLY A 142 -42.45 -5.24 -19.06
CA GLY A 142 -41.99 -5.26 -17.67
C GLY A 142 -41.32 -6.57 -17.23
N HIS A 143 -41.04 -7.48 -18.16
CA HIS A 143 -40.53 -8.82 -17.85
C HIS A 143 -39.00 -8.83 -17.69
N SER A 144 -38.51 -9.80 -16.91
CA SER A 144 -37.10 -10.15 -16.84
C SER A 144 -36.77 -11.33 -17.77
N PHE A 145 -35.64 -11.25 -18.45
CA PHE A 145 -35.15 -12.24 -19.41
C PHE A 145 -33.80 -12.75 -18.93
N CYS A 146 -33.74 -14.01 -18.52
CA CYS A 146 -32.55 -14.65 -17.94
C CYS A 146 -32.02 -15.72 -18.91
N SER A 147 -31.03 -15.37 -19.74
CA SER A 147 -30.39 -16.27 -20.72
C SER A 147 -31.37 -17.06 -21.61
N SER A 148 -32.51 -16.45 -21.93
CA SER A 148 -33.69 -17.05 -22.56
C SER A 148 -34.49 -16.00 -23.33
N GLY A 149 -35.02 -16.37 -24.50
CA GLY A 149 -35.96 -15.55 -25.28
C GLY A 149 -37.38 -15.49 -24.69
N THR A 150 -37.66 -16.24 -23.62
CA THR A 150 -38.94 -16.21 -22.90
C THR A 150 -38.76 -15.43 -21.60
N GLY A 151 -39.37 -14.25 -21.51
CA GLY A 151 -39.37 -13.42 -20.30
C GLY A 151 -40.24 -14.01 -19.19
N GLN A 152 -40.05 -13.53 -17.97
CA GLN A 152 -40.88 -13.82 -16.79
C GLN A 152 -41.39 -12.51 -16.18
N PRO A 153 -42.64 -12.44 -15.67
CA PRO A 153 -43.14 -11.25 -14.98
C PRO A 153 -42.22 -10.85 -13.82
N TYR A 154 -41.86 -9.57 -13.75
CA TYR A 154 -40.88 -9.08 -12.79
C TYR A 154 -41.23 -7.69 -12.25
N GLY A 155 -41.28 -6.68 -13.12
CA GLY A 155 -41.49 -5.29 -12.74
C GLY A 155 -42.62 -4.62 -13.52
N PRO A 156 -42.88 -3.33 -13.27
CA PRO A 156 -43.74 -2.52 -14.13
C PRO A 156 -43.09 -2.31 -15.50
N THR A 157 -43.89 -1.91 -16.49
CA THR A 157 -43.37 -1.35 -17.76
C THR A 157 -42.64 -0.02 -17.52
N PHE A 158 -41.78 0.41 -18.46
CA PHE A 158 -41.09 1.71 -18.39
C PHE A 158 -41.00 2.43 -19.74
N THR A 159 -40.99 3.76 -19.69
CA THR A 159 -41.19 4.60 -20.88
C THR A 159 -40.48 5.96 -20.78
N THR A 160 -40.66 6.82 -21.78
CA THR A 160 -40.09 8.18 -21.85
C THR A 160 -40.23 8.92 -20.51
N GLY A 161 -39.11 9.34 -19.94
CA GLY A 161 -39.06 10.04 -18.64
C GLY A 161 -38.71 9.15 -17.45
N ASP A 162 -38.80 7.83 -17.54
CA ASP A 162 -38.35 6.93 -16.47
C ASP A 162 -36.81 6.87 -16.37
N VAL A 163 -36.31 6.59 -15.16
CA VAL A 163 -34.94 6.15 -14.86
C VAL A 163 -35.00 4.70 -14.39
N ILE A 164 -34.23 3.83 -15.03
CA ILE A 164 -34.09 2.42 -14.66
C ILE A 164 -32.65 2.16 -14.25
N GLY A 165 -32.44 1.78 -12.99
CA GLY A 165 -31.13 1.37 -12.50
C GLY A 165 -30.96 -0.15 -12.49
N CYS A 166 -29.71 -0.59 -12.53
CA CYS A 166 -29.33 -2.00 -12.49
C CYS A 166 -28.23 -2.18 -11.44
N CYS A 167 -28.54 -2.87 -10.35
CA CYS A 167 -27.65 -3.12 -9.22
C CYS A 167 -27.17 -4.56 -9.22
N VAL A 168 -25.86 -4.76 -9.37
CA VAL A 168 -25.20 -6.07 -9.42
C VAL A 168 -24.45 -6.28 -8.12
N ASN A 169 -24.77 -7.34 -7.40
CA ASN A 169 -24.07 -7.74 -6.17
C ASN A 169 -23.15 -8.93 -6.47
N LEU A 170 -21.85 -8.70 -6.34
CA LEU A 170 -20.74 -9.60 -6.68
C LEU A 170 -20.26 -10.40 -5.45
N ILE A 171 -20.93 -10.22 -4.30
CA ILE A 171 -20.75 -10.99 -3.06
C ILE A 171 -21.61 -12.25 -3.12
N ASN A 172 -22.88 -12.10 -3.54
CA ASN A 172 -23.87 -13.19 -3.63
C ASN A 172 -24.31 -13.51 -5.07
N ASN A 173 -23.68 -12.90 -6.08
CA ASN A 173 -23.95 -13.08 -7.51
C ASN A 173 -25.42 -12.84 -7.92
N THR A 174 -26.04 -11.79 -7.36
CA THR A 174 -27.42 -11.40 -7.67
C THR A 174 -27.53 -10.06 -8.40
N CYS A 175 -28.67 -9.80 -9.03
CA CYS A 175 -29.00 -8.49 -9.59
C CYS A 175 -30.46 -8.11 -9.29
N PHE A 176 -30.69 -6.84 -8.96
CA PHE A 176 -32.01 -6.21 -8.96
C PHE A 176 -32.01 -4.94 -9.80
N TYR A 177 -33.18 -4.58 -10.32
CA TYR A 177 -33.39 -3.29 -10.96
C TYR A 177 -34.06 -2.31 -10.01
N THR A 178 -33.92 -1.03 -10.32
CA THR A 178 -34.65 0.05 -9.68
C THR A 178 -35.47 0.79 -10.74
N LYS A 179 -36.58 1.39 -10.33
CA LYS A 179 -37.33 2.35 -11.15
C LYS A 179 -37.55 3.64 -10.37
N ASN A 180 -37.09 4.75 -10.94
CA ASN A 180 -37.26 6.11 -10.40
C ASN A 180 -36.86 6.24 -8.91
N GLY A 181 -35.79 5.55 -8.48
CA GLY A 181 -35.30 5.57 -7.10
C GLY A 181 -35.85 4.47 -6.17
N HIS A 182 -36.74 3.59 -6.65
CA HIS A 182 -37.29 2.48 -5.86
C HIS A 182 -36.78 1.12 -6.37
N SER A 183 -36.40 0.21 -5.47
CA SER A 183 -35.99 -1.15 -5.82
C SER A 183 -37.18 -2.02 -6.24
N LEU A 184 -36.97 -2.88 -7.24
CA LEU A 184 -37.95 -3.83 -7.76
C LEU A 184 -37.71 -5.28 -7.27
N GLY A 185 -36.76 -5.48 -6.36
CA GLY A 185 -36.38 -6.82 -5.86
C GLY A 185 -35.51 -7.62 -6.84
N ILE A 186 -34.99 -8.76 -6.39
CA ILE A 186 -34.03 -9.58 -7.16
C ILE A 186 -34.66 -10.09 -8.47
N ALA A 187 -34.03 -9.78 -9.60
CA ALA A 187 -34.38 -10.31 -10.92
C ALA A 187 -33.63 -11.60 -11.23
N PHE A 188 -32.35 -11.68 -10.85
CA PHE A 188 -31.45 -12.78 -11.19
C PHE A 188 -30.56 -13.19 -10.01
N THR A 189 -30.30 -14.48 -9.92
CA THR A 189 -29.28 -15.12 -9.06
C THR A 189 -28.21 -15.78 -9.92
N ASP A 190 -27.17 -16.33 -9.28
CA ASP A 190 -26.18 -17.21 -9.92
C ASP A 190 -25.47 -16.58 -11.14
N LEU A 191 -25.27 -15.27 -11.10
CA LEU A 191 -24.66 -14.52 -12.18
C LEU A 191 -23.18 -14.89 -12.38
N PRO A 192 -22.72 -15.09 -13.63
CA PRO A 192 -21.31 -15.26 -13.92
C PRO A 192 -20.53 -13.95 -13.69
N PRO A 193 -19.22 -14.02 -13.37
CA PRO A 193 -18.37 -12.84 -13.27
C PRO A 193 -18.10 -12.21 -14.65
N ASN A 194 -17.49 -11.02 -14.65
CA ASN A 194 -17.06 -10.29 -15.85
C ASN A 194 -18.21 -9.91 -16.82
N LEU A 195 -19.41 -9.72 -16.29
CA LEU A 195 -20.53 -9.14 -17.04
C LEU A 195 -20.29 -7.65 -17.33
N TYR A 196 -20.73 -7.22 -18.51
CA TYR A 196 -20.72 -5.82 -18.93
C TYR A 196 -22.13 -5.25 -18.75
N PRO A 197 -22.29 -3.99 -18.30
CA PRO A 197 -23.51 -3.23 -18.53
C PRO A 197 -23.87 -3.26 -20.01
N THR A 198 -25.15 -3.46 -20.32
CA THR A 198 -25.66 -3.59 -21.69
C THR A 198 -27.02 -2.92 -21.80
N VAL A 199 -27.25 -2.18 -22.88
CA VAL A 199 -28.60 -1.77 -23.32
C VAL A 199 -28.85 -2.22 -24.75
N GLY A 200 -30.10 -2.57 -25.04
CA GLY A 200 -30.58 -2.88 -26.37
C GLY A 200 -31.86 -2.12 -26.72
N LEU A 201 -31.97 -1.72 -27.97
CA LEU A 201 -33.07 -0.98 -28.58
C LEU A 201 -33.50 -1.69 -29.87
N GLN A 202 -34.74 -1.52 -30.29
CA GLN A 202 -35.30 -2.22 -31.45
C GLN A 202 -36.17 -1.35 -32.38
N THR A 203 -36.67 -0.17 -31.97
CA THR A 203 -37.57 0.64 -32.82
C THR A 203 -37.13 2.08 -33.07
N PRO A 204 -37.50 2.67 -34.23
CA PRO A 204 -37.10 4.03 -34.58
C PRO A 204 -37.53 5.06 -33.53
N GLY A 205 -36.59 5.96 -33.20
CA GLY A 205 -36.79 7.02 -32.22
C GLY A 205 -36.52 6.62 -30.77
N GLU A 206 -36.15 5.37 -30.48
CA GLU A 206 -35.70 4.94 -29.15
C GLU A 206 -34.33 5.58 -28.82
N VAL A 207 -34.25 6.27 -27.68
CA VAL A 207 -33.07 6.99 -27.19
C VAL A 207 -32.97 6.85 -25.67
N VAL A 208 -31.81 6.46 -25.17
CA VAL A 208 -31.53 6.33 -23.73
C VAL A 208 -30.15 6.91 -23.38
N ASP A 209 -30.01 7.48 -22.18
CA ASP A 209 -28.75 7.99 -21.63
C ASP A 209 -28.31 7.14 -20.45
N ALA A 210 -27.02 6.80 -20.38
CA ALA A 210 -26.45 6.12 -19.22
C ALA A 210 -25.78 7.08 -18.24
N ASN A 211 -25.99 6.83 -16.95
CA ASN A 211 -25.18 7.33 -15.85
C ASN A 211 -24.39 6.15 -15.26
N PHE A 212 -23.07 6.16 -15.47
CA PHE A 212 -22.12 5.22 -14.85
C PHE A 212 -21.47 5.82 -13.59
N GLY A 213 -22.05 6.91 -13.03
CA GLY A 213 -21.47 7.70 -11.95
C GLY A 213 -21.00 9.10 -12.38
N GLN A 214 -21.29 9.54 -13.61
CA GLN A 214 -21.05 10.93 -14.05
C GLN A 214 -21.89 11.93 -13.26
N HIS A 215 -23.08 11.53 -12.83
CA HIS A 215 -24.02 12.33 -12.05
C HIS A 215 -24.45 11.56 -10.79
N PRO A 216 -25.01 12.24 -9.77
CA PRO A 216 -25.72 11.56 -8.69
C PRO A 216 -26.78 10.60 -9.25
N PHE A 217 -26.97 9.47 -8.58
CA PHE A 217 -28.02 8.51 -8.89
C PHE A 217 -29.37 8.93 -8.31
N VAL A 218 -30.46 8.40 -8.86
CA VAL A 218 -31.82 8.59 -8.30
C VAL A 218 -32.09 7.61 -7.16
N PHE A 219 -31.48 6.42 -7.20
CA PHE A 219 -31.46 5.47 -6.07
C PHE A 219 -30.31 5.78 -5.11
N ASP A 220 -30.55 5.68 -3.80
CA ASP A 220 -29.50 5.73 -2.79
C ASP A 220 -28.74 4.38 -2.73
N ILE A 221 -27.81 4.24 -3.67
CA ILE A 221 -26.88 3.11 -3.71
C ILE A 221 -25.89 3.14 -2.53
N GLU A 222 -25.61 4.29 -1.94
CA GLU A 222 -24.61 4.40 -0.87
C GLU A 222 -25.13 3.81 0.44
N ASP A 223 -26.42 3.98 0.73
CA ASP A 223 -27.06 3.36 1.87
C ASP A 223 -27.22 1.84 1.69
N TYR A 224 -27.61 1.38 0.50
CA TYR A 224 -27.61 -0.05 0.17
C TYR A 224 -26.20 -0.68 0.32
N MET A 225 -25.15 0.03 -0.11
CA MET A 225 -23.75 -0.40 0.14
C MET A 225 -23.38 -0.36 1.62
N ARG A 226 -23.93 0.57 2.41
CA ARG A 226 -23.71 0.66 3.87
C ARG A 226 -24.25 -0.59 4.58
N GLU A 227 -25.46 -1.00 4.24
CA GLU A 227 -26.08 -2.22 4.78
C GLU A 227 -25.21 -3.46 4.51
N TRP A 228 -24.66 -3.58 3.30
CA TRP A 228 -23.76 -4.68 2.96
C TRP A 228 -22.38 -4.59 3.63
N ARG A 229 -21.83 -3.39 3.85
CA ARG A 229 -20.61 -3.20 4.65
C ARG A 229 -20.82 -3.70 6.08
N THR A 230 -21.90 -3.28 6.75
CA THR A 230 -22.24 -3.73 8.11
C THR A 230 -22.44 -5.25 8.18
N LYS A 231 -23.10 -5.87 7.17
CA LYS A 231 -23.26 -7.34 7.09
C LYS A 231 -21.92 -8.07 6.98
N ILE A 232 -21.01 -7.60 6.12
CA ILE A 232 -19.68 -8.22 5.94
C ILE A 232 -18.78 -8.00 7.16
N GLN A 233 -18.78 -6.80 7.75
CA GLN A 233 -18.05 -6.51 8.98
C GLN A 233 -18.51 -7.44 10.12
N ALA A 234 -19.83 -7.53 10.37
CA ALA A 234 -20.37 -8.41 11.41
C ALA A 234 -20.01 -9.89 11.17
N GLN A 235 -19.96 -10.35 9.91
CA GLN A 235 -19.52 -11.72 9.56
C GLN A 235 -18.02 -11.96 9.83
N ILE A 236 -17.18 -10.93 9.76
CA ILE A 236 -15.75 -11.02 10.11
C ILE A 236 -15.57 -11.01 11.64
N GLU A 237 -16.24 -10.09 12.33
CA GLU A 237 -16.18 -9.94 13.79
C GLU A 237 -16.71 -11.18 14.54
N HIS A 238 -17.76 -11.81 14.01
CA HIS A 238 -18.35 -13.03 14.57
C HIS A 238 -17.84 -14.31 13.88
N PHE A 239 -16.75 -14.24 13.10
CA PHE A 239 -16.19 -15.43 12.47
C PHE A 239 -15.63 -16.38 13.56
N PRO A 240 -16.04 -17.67 13.58
CA PRO A 240 -15.66 -18.56 14.67
C PRO A 240 -14.17 -18.93 14.60
N ILE A 241 -13.36 -18.23 15.41
CA ILE A 241 -12.04 -18.70 15.81
C ILE A 241 -12.26 -19.95 16.67
N GLY A 242 -11.86 -21.13 16.17
CA GLY A 242 -12.10 -22.40 16.89
C GLY A 242 -11.44 -22.43 18.26
N GLU A 243 -11.98 -23.26 19.17
CA GLU A 243 -11.77 -23.33 20.64
C GLU A 243 -10.33 -23.53 21.16
N ARG A 244 -9.31 -23.32 20.32
CA ARG A 244 -7.89 -23.22 20.67
C ARG A 244 -7.58 -21.90 21.39
N GLU A 245 -8.40 -21.50 22.36
CA GLU A 245 -8.34 -20.26 23.16
C GLU A 245 -7.18 -20.20 24.18
N GLY A 246 -6.12 -20.96 23.92
CA GLY A 246 -4.79 -20.72 24.47
C GLY A 246 -3.70 -20.69 23.37
N GLU A 247 -3.89 -21.42 22.27
CA GLU A 247 -2.92 -21.43 21.18
C GLU A 247 -2.92 -20.11 20.40
N TRP A 248 -4.09 -19.48 20.16
CA TRP A 248 -4.11 -18.24 19.37
C TRP A 248 -3.56 -17.05 20.17
N GLN A 249 -3.85 -16.94 21.47
CA GLN A 249 -3.23 -15.95 22.34
C GLN A 249 -1.73 -16.19 22.47
N ALA A 250 -1.27 -17.43 22.70
CA ALA A 250 0.15 -17.76 22.75
C ALA A 250 0.85 -17.50 21.41
N MET A 251 0.19 -17.73 20.28
CA MET A 251 0.69 -17.41 18.94
C MET A 251 0.85 -15.90 18.75
N ILE A 252 -0.17 -15.10 19.09
CA ILE A 252 -0.10 -13.62 19.02
C ILE A 252 0.97 -13.08 19.97
N GLN A 253 1.04 -13.57 21.22
CA GLN A 253 2.08 -13.21 22.17
C GLN A 253 3.48 -13.52 21.62
N LYS A 254 3.69 -14.71 21.03
CA LYS A 254 4.95 -15.08 20.39
C LYS A 254 5.27 -14.21 19.17
N MET A 255 4.27 -13.85 18.37
CA MET A 255 4.42 -12.91 17.26
C MET A 255 4.82 -11.51 17.74
N VAL A 256 4.16 -10.97 18.76
CA VAL A 256 4.49 -9.68 19.39
C VAL A 256 5.89 -9.72 20.03
N ALA A 257 6.22 -10.75 20.80
CA ALA A 257 7.56 -10.93 21.37
C ALA A 257 8.64 -10.96 20.29
N SER A 258 8.41 -11.71 19.19
CA SER A 258 9.34 -11.74 18.05
C SER A 258 9.46 -10.40 17.33
N TYR A 259 8.39 -9.59 17.27
CA TYR A 259 8.42 -8.23 16.74
C TYR A 259 9.25 -7.29 17.64
N LEU A 260 9.02 -7.33 18.95
CA LEU A 260 9.77 -6.52 19.93
C LEU A 260 11.28 -6.85 19.91
N VAL A 261 11.63 -8.14 19.78
CA VAL A 261 13.02 -8.60 19.61
C VAL A 261 13.58 -8.16 18.26
N HIS A 262 12.86 -8.37 17.15
CA HIS A 262 13.28 -7.96 15.80
C HIS A 262 13.60 -6.47 15.74
N HIS A 263 12.75 -5.60 16.28
CA HIS A 263 12.97 -4.15 16.33
C HIS A 263 13.84 -3.67 17.51
N SER A 264 14.47 -4.59 18.25
CA SER A 264 15.36 -4.34 19.39
C SER A 264 14.78 -3.44 20.49
N TYR A 265 13.48 -3.54 20.75
CA TYR A 265 12.79 -2.92 21.88
C TYR A 265 13.07 -3.68 23.18
N CYS A 266 14.36 -3.82 23.51
CA CYS A 266 14.93 -4.73 24.51
C CYS A 266 14.21 -4.72 25.86
N ALA A 267 14.02 -3.55 26.48
CA ALA A 267 13.32 -3.43 27.76
C ALA A 267 11.83 -3.82 27.68
N THR A 268 11.16 -3.44 26.59
CA THR A 268 9.76 -3.82 26.31
C THR A 268 9.64 -5.32 26.06
N ALA A 269 10.57 -5.92 25.32
CA ALA A 269 10.63 -7.35 25.05
C ALA A 269 10.85 -8.16 26.35
N GLU A 270 11.76 -7.72 27.22
CA GLU A 270 11.98 -8.32 28.53
C GLU A 270 10.74 -8.22 29.43
N ALA A 271 10.10 -7.05 29.51
CA ALA A 271 8.90 -6.85 30.31
C ALA A 271 7.72 -7.70 29.79
N PHE A 272 7.50 -7.68 28.47
CA PHE A 272 6.46 -8.46 27.80
C PHE A 272 6.67 -9.97 28.04
N ALA A 273 7.89 -10.48 27.80
CA ALA A 273 8.26 -11.87 28.03
C ALA A 273 7.97 -12.32 29.48
N LYS A 274 8.37 -11.51 30.47
CA LYS A 274 8.09 -11.76 31.90
C LYS A 274 6.59 -11.79 32.22
N SER A 275 5.77 -10.99 31.52
CA SER A 275 4.32 -10.92 31.72
C SER A 275 3.51 -11.99 30.96
N THR A 276 4.11 -12.68 29.98
CA THR A 276 3.41 -13.61 29.06
C THR A 276 4.04 -15.01 29.02
N ASP A 277 5.04 -15.28 29.86
CA ASP A 277 5.85 -16.51 29.90
C ASP A 277 6.45 -16.92 28.54
N GLN A 278 6.80 -15.92 27.72
CA GLN A 278 7.34 -16.13 26.37
C GLN A 278 8.87 -16.18 26.37
N ALA A 279 9.44 -17.20 25.72
CA ALA A 279 10.89 -17.34 25.57
C ALA A 279 11.47 -16.33 24.57
N VAL A 280 12.52 -15.60 24.98
CA VAL A 280 13.29 -14.71 24.10
C VAL A 280 14.29 -15.53 23.29
N HIS A 281 14.07 -15.62 21.97
CA HIS A 281 14.87 -16.45 21.06
C HIS A 281 15.97 -15.68 20.30
N GLU A 282 16.66 -14.75 20.97
CA GLU A 282 17.91 -14.14 20.48
C GLU A 282 18.82 -13.80 21.68
N GLU A 283 20.14 -13.84 21.49
CA GLU A 283 21.10 -13.44 22.52
C GLU A 283 20.98 -11.94 22.84
N LEU A 284 20.90 -11.59 24.13
CA LEU A 284 20.78 -10.22 24.62
C LEU A 284 21.87 -9.27 24.10
N ALA A 285 23.09 -9.77 23.87
CA ALA A 285 24.19 -9.01 23.26
C ALA A 285 23.88 -8.61 21.80
N SER A 286 23.33 -9.54 21.00
CA SER A 286 22.91 -9.27 19.63
C SER A 286 21.79 -8.23 19.57
N ILE A 287 20.77 -8.37 20.42
CA ILE A 287 19.65 -7.40 20.51
C ILE A 287 20.20 -5.99 20.84
N LYS A 288 21.12 -5.88 21.80
CA LYS A 288 21.75 -4.61 22.23
C LYS A 288 22.66 -4.02 21.14
N ASN A 289 23.41 -4.85 20.41
CA ASN A 289 24.23 -4.43 19.27
C ASN A 289 23.37 -3.81 18.16
N ARG A 290 22.27 -4.48 17.78
CA ARG A 290 21.29 -3.96 16.80
C ARG A 290 20.64 -2.67 17.31
N GLN A 291 20.25 -2.61 18.59
CA GLN A 291 19.71 -1.38 19.20
C GLN A 291 20.68 -0.19 19.12
N LYS A 292 21.98 -0.41 19.36
CA LYS A 292 23.02 0.63 19.27
C LYS A 292 23.09 1.21 17.85
N ILE A 293 23.12 0.34 16.84
CA ILE A 293 23.17 0.75 15.42
C ILE A 293 21.89 1.51 15.04
N GLN A 294 20.71 1.00 15.39
CA GLN A 294 19.44 1.66 15.08
C GLN A 294 19.32 3.05 15.73
N LYS A 295 19.75 3.20 17.00
CA LYS A 295 19.80 4.50 17.69
C LYS A 295 20.68 5.51 16.95
N LEU A 296 21.83 5.09 16.39
CA LEU A 296 22.69 5.97 15.58
C LEU A 296 22.02 6.38 14.26
N VAL A 297 21.41 5.44 13.53
CA VAL A 297 20.66 5.73 12.29
C VAL A 297 19.51 6.71 12.54
N LEU A 298 18.66 6.44 13.55
CA LEU A 298 17.49 7.29 13.86
C LEU A 298 17.89 8.67 14.39
N ALA A 299 19.06 8.80 15.05
CA ALA A 299 19.66 10.09 15.42
C ALA A 299 20.27 10.86 14.23
N GLY A 300 20.40 10.24 13.05
CA GLY A 300 21.07 10.84 11.88
C GLY A 300 22.60 10.74 11.90
N ARG A 301 23.18 9.96 12.82
CA ARG A 301 24.64 9.71 12.95
C ARG A 301 25.05 8.54 12.05
N MET A 302 24.88 8.74 10.75
CA MET A 302 25.00 7.69 9.74
C MET A 302 26.44 7.19 9.55
N GLY A 303 27.44 8.06 9.64
CA GLY A 303 28.85 7.65 9.60
C GLY A 303 29.18 6.65 10.72
N GLU A 304 28.85 7.01 11.96
CA GLU A 304 29.06 6.16 13.14
C GLU A 304 28.20 4.87 13.10
N ALA A 305 27.00 4.92 12.51
CA ALA A 305 26.17 3.73 12.29
C ALA A 305 26.84 2.74 11.32
N ILE A 306 27.45 3.24 10.24
CA ILE A 306 28.20 2.42 9.27
C ILE A 306 29.44 1.82 9.95
N GLU A 307 30.23 2.62 10.66
CA GLU A 307 31.42 2.13 11.38
C GLU A 307 31.08 1.09 12.45
N THR A 308 30.07 1.38 13.29
CA THR A 308 29.58 0.43 14.32
C THR A 308 29.06 -0.85 13.67
N THR A 309 28.43 -0.77 12.50
CA THR A 309 28.00 -1.97 11.74
C THR A 309 29.20 -2.78 11.26
N GLN A 310 30.24 -2.14 10.72
CA GLN A 310 31.44 -2.84 10.25
C GLN A 310 32.23 -3.49 11.39
N GLN A 311 32.27 -2.86 12.57
CA GLN A 311 32.91 -3.39 13.77
C GLN A 311 32.16 -4.59 14.36
N LEU A 312 30.84 -4.52 14.47
CA LEU A 312 30.02 -5.56 15.11
C LEU A 312 29.60 -6.69 14.14
N TYR A 313 29.53 -6.41 12.84
CA TYR A 313 29.15 -7.37 11.79
C TYR A 313 30.13 -7.33 10.59
N PRO A 314 31.37 -7.83 10.76
CA PRO A 314 32.39 -7.81 9.71
C PRO A 314 31.93 -8.45 8.39
N SER A 315 32.35 -7.86 7.27
CA SER A 315 31.93 -8.21 5.89
C SER A 315 30.45 -8.05 5.53
N LEU A 316 29.56 -7.63 6.44
CA LEU A 316 28.13 -7.43 6.12
C LEU A 316 27.92 -6.44 4.97
N LEU A 317 28.55 -5.26 5.07
CA LEU A 317 28.42 -4.18 4.09
C LEU A 317 29.27 -4.42 2.83
N GLU A 318 30.32 -5.24 2.92
CA GLU A 318 31.15 -5.66 1.77
C GLU A 318 30.39 -6.62 0.85
N ARG A 319 29.66 -7.59 1.45
CA ARG A 319 28.79 -8.52 0.72
C ARG A 319 27.56 -7.82 0.12
N ASN A 320 27.12 -6.73 0.74
CA ASN A 320 25.93 -5.96 0.38
C ASN A 320 26.27 -4.51 -0.03
N PRO A 321 26.97 -4.29 -1.16
CA PRO A 321 27.43 -2.96 -1.56
C PRO A 321 26.27 -2.01 -1.95
N ASP A 322 25.10 -2.53 -2.36
CA ASP A 322 23.90 -1.71 -2.55
C ASP A 322 23.31 -1.18 -1.22
N LEU A 323 23.40 -1.97 -0.13
CA LEU A 323 23.07 -1.50 1.22
C LEU A 323 24.08 -0.45 1.70
N LEU A 324 25.38 -0.69 1.50
CA LEU A 324 26.42 0.30 1.80
C LEU A 324 26.19 1.62 1.03
N PHE A 325 25.83 1.53 -0.26
CA PHE A 325 25.49 2.70 -1.07
C PHE A 325 24.24 3.42 -0.55
N MET A 326 23.17 2.68 -0.22
CA MET A 326 21.96 3.28 0.38
C MET A 326 22.28 4.02 1.70
N LEU A 327 23.09 3.41 2.57
CA LEU A 327 23.55 4.02 3.83
C LEU A 327 24.41 5.27 3.57
N LYS A 328 25.32 5.24 2.59
CA LYS A 328 26.16 6.39 2.22
C LYS A 328 25.35 7.51 1.53
N VAL A 329 24.31 7.21 0.75
CA VAL A 329 23.35 8.23 0.28
C VAL A 329 22.62 8.87 1.47
N ARG A 330 22.17 8.09 2.46
CA ARG A 330 21.55 8.68 3.66
C ARG A 330 22.54 9.50 4.48
N GLN A 331 23.81 9.07 4.62
CA GLN A 331 24.84 9.86 5.27
C GLN A 331 25.01 11.23 4.59
N PHE A 332 25.09 11.28 3.25
CA PHE A 332 25.13 12.56 2.53
C PHE A 332 23.92 13.47 2.84
N ILE A 333 22.71 12.92 2.93
CA ILE A 333 21.50 13.69 3.29
C ILE A 333 21.60 14.24 4.73
N GLU A 334 22.09 13.45 5.69
CA GLU A 334 22.32 13.91 7.07
C GLU A 334 23.51 14.89 7.17
N MET A 335 24.48 14.83 6.25
CA MET A 335 25.53 15.85 6.12
C MET A 335 24.96 17.19 5.64
N VAL A 336 24.06 17.20 4.64
CA VAL A 336 23.31 18.41 4.22
C VAL A 336 22.53 18.99 5.41
N ASN A 337 21.87 18.11 6.18
CA ASN A 337 21.04 18.44 7.35
C ASN A 337 21.86 18.95 8.56
N GLY A 338 23.19 18.71 8.58
CA GLY A 338 24.09 19.08 9.68
C GLY A 338 24.07 18.12 10.89
N THR A 339 23.41 16.96 10.77
CA THR A 339 23.18 15.98 11.83
C THR A 339 24.27 14.90 11.92
N ASP A 340 24.92 14.57 10.79
CA ASP A 340 25.98 13.55 10.73
C ASP A 340 27.29 14.03 11.40
N SER A 341 28.04 13.10 11.99
CA SER A 341 29.25 13.40 12.77
C SER A 341 30.38 14.02 11.95
N GLU A 342 30.54 13.65 10.67
CA GLU A 342 31.57 14.23 9.78
C GLU A 342 31.41 15.75 9.57
N VAL A 343 30.19 16.29 9.69
CA VAL A 343 29.92 17.73 9.57
C VAL A 343 29.70 18.40 10.92
N ARG A 344 29.05 17.72 11.87
CA ARG A 344 28.68 18.28 13.18
C ARG A 344 29.92 18.69 14.00
N CYS A 345 30.99 17.91 13.95
CA CYS A 345 32.25 18.24 14.63
C CYS A 345 33.01 19.43 14.02
N LEU A 346 32.63 19.87 12.81
CA LEU A 346 33.17 21.05 12.13
C LEU A 346 32.27 22.30 12.31
N GLY A 347 31.08 22.14 12.91
CA GLY A 347 30.17 23.22 13.31
C GLY A 347 30.58 23.87 14.63
N GLY A 348 31.60 24.72 14.61
CA GLY A 348 32.27 25.23 15.82
C GLY A 348 31.43 26.16 16.72
N ARG A 349 30.64 25.57 17.64
CA ARG A 349 30.31 26.17 18.96
C ARG A 349 30.41 25.13 20.07
N SER A 350 31.64 24.86 20.52
CA SER A 350 31.87 24.24 21.83
C SER A 350 31.84 25.32 22.92
N PRO A 351 31.36 25.04 24.15
CA PRO A 351 31.56 25.90 25.30
C PRO A 351 33.05 26.15 25.57
N LYS A 352 33.38 27.30 26.17
CA LYS A 352 34.76 27.69 26.44
C LYS A 352 35.36 26.86 27.58
N SER A 353 36.48 26.19 27.31
CA SER A 353 37.53 25.95 28.30
C SER A 353 38.87 26.37 27.69
N GLN A 354 39.62 27.17 28.45
CA GLN A 354 41.05 27.38 28.22
C GLN A 354 41.77 26.13 28.80
N ASP A 355 42.96 25.69 28.36
CA ASP A 355 44.15 26.47 28.02
C ASP A 355 45.14 25.75 27.06
N SER A 356 46.03 26.55 26.46
CA SER A 356 47.43 26.23 26.07
C SER A 356 47.79 25.02 25.17
N TYR A 357 48.02 25.32 23.88
CA TYR A 357 49.06 24.70 23.02
C TYR A 357 50.49 25.14 23.48
N PRO A 358 51.64 24.55 23.05
CA PRO A 358 51.96 23.94 21.73
C PRO A 358 52.63 22.53 21.78
N GLY A 359 52.92 21.83 20.67
CA GLY A 359 52.82 22.19 19.24
C GLY A 359 53.06 21.00 18.28
N SER A 360 53.12 21.27 16.97
CA SER A 360 53.05 20.25 15.89
C SER A 360 54.34 19.43 15.61
N PRO A 361 54.24 18.24 14.99
CA PRO A 361 55.31 17.24 14.90
C PRO A 361 56.12 17.23 13.59
N ARG A 362 57.31 16.59 13.60
CA ARG A 362 58.05 15.97 12.46
C ARG A 362 59.19 15.04 12.97
N PRO A 363 59.84 14.18 12.15
CA PRO A 363 59.88 12.74 12.50
C PRO A 363 61.25 12.04 12.51
N PHE A 364 61.24 10.78 12.97
CA PHE A 364 62.16 9.66 12.64
C PHE A 364 63.68 9.88 12.67
N SER A 365 64.35 9.31 13.69
CA SER A 365 65.56 8.46 13.55
C SER A 365 66.02 7.86 14.90
N SER A 366 66.74 6.74 14.83
CA SER A 366 67.47 6.08 15.94
C SER A 366 68.98 6.02 15.57
N PRO A 367 69.93 5.44 16.36
CA PRO A 367 69.85 4.84 17.70
C PRO A 367 71.05 5.19 18.66
N THR A 368 71.12 4.50 19.81
CA THR A 368 72.35 4.01 20.53
C THR A 368 72.85 4.62 21.87
N HIS A 369 73.48 3.70 22.64
CA HIS A 369 74.42 3.80 23.78
C HIS A 369 73.98 4.12 25.23
N LYS A 370 74.69 3.48 26.18
CA LYS A 370 74.53 3.46 27.66
C LYS A 370 75.73 4.16 28.35
N PRO A 371 75.64 4.56 29.64
CA PRO A 371 76.09 3.70 30.77
C PRO A 371 75.26 3.88 32.08
N SER A 372 75.59 3.31 33.26
CA SER A 372 75.95 1.92 33.65
C SER A 372 76.02 1.79 35.21
N GLY A 373 75.88 0.58 35.77
CA GLY A 373 76.04 0.26 37.22
C GLY A 373 74.71 0.25 38.03
N SER A 374 74.47 -0.63 39.02
CA SER A 374 75.25 -1.75 39.61
C SER A 374 74.26 -2.84 40.08
N GLN A 375 74.41 -4.13 39.73
CA GLN A 375 75.05 -5.21 40.54
C GLN A 375 74.57 -5.34 42.01
N SER A 376 74.18 -6.51 42.55
CA SER A 376 73.97 -7.89 42.01
C SER A 376 73.15 -8.72 43.07
N TYR A 377 73.04 -10.05 43.21
CA TYR A 377 73.76 -11.27 42.78
C TYR A 377 72.86 -12.53 42.91
N LEU A 378 73.17 -13.63 42.16
CA LEU A 378 72.92 -15.09 42.44
C LEU A 378 71.47 -15.59 42.74
N SER A 379 71.02 -16.80 42.38
CA SER A 379 71.46 -17.92 41.49
C SER A 379 70.31 -18.96 41.50
N GLY A 380 69.90 -19.74 40.49
CA GLY A 380 70.36 -20.05 39.12
C GLY A 380 69.63 -21.34 38.64
N PHE A 381 69.75 -21.68 37.34
CA PHE A 381 69.68 -23.03 36.73
C PHE A 381 68.34 -23.83 36.80
N ASP A 382 67.79 -24.46 35.75
CA ASP A 382 68.00 -24.53 34.28
C ASP A 382 66.70 -25.13 33.67
N GLY A 383 66.38 -25.21 32.36
CA GLY A 383 67.02 -24.73 31.12
C GLY A 383 66.50 -25.50 29.88
N SER A 384 66.16 -24.80 28.77
CA SER A 384 66.05 -25.32 27.37
C SER A 384 64.97 -26.39 26.99
N CYS A 385 64.57 -26.61 25.72
CA CYS A 385 64.56 -25.75 24.50
C CYS A 385 63.74 -26.34 23.30
N CYS A 386 63.24 -25.44 22.42
CA CYS A 386 63.07 -25.48 20.95
C CYS A 386 62.33 -26.60 20.14
N ASN A 387 61.39 -26.13 19.29
CA ASN A 387 61.17 -26.35 17.84
C ASN A 387 61.52 -27.66 17.10
N GLY A 388 60.62 -28.10 16.20
CA GLY A 388 60.92 -28.98 15.04
C GLY A 388 59.73 -29.21 14.10
N VAL A 389 59.95 -29.28 12.77
CA VAL A 389 58.91 -29.46 11.72
C VAL A 389 59.45 -30.37 10.60
N SER A 390 58.68 -31.36 10.10
CA SER A 390 58.63 -31.80 8.67
C SER A 390 57.70 -32.99 8.40
N SER A 391 57.42 -33.25 7.11
CA SER A 391 56.29 -34.03 6.55
C SER A 391 56.67 -35.32 5.79
N SER A 392 55.78 -36.33 5.77
CA SER A 392 55.57 -37.33 4.68
C SER A 392 54.40 -38.28 5.05
N SER A 393 53.23 -38.36 4.38
CA SER A 393 52.86 -38.69 2.98
C SER A 393 52.69 -40.20 2.65
N SER A 394 51.45 -40.66 2.42
CA SER A 394 51.11 -41.88 1.65
C SER A 394 49.62 -41.87 1.20
N LYS A 395 49.23 -42.70 0.20
CA LYS A 395 47.88 -42.77 -0.43
C LYS A 395 47.50 -44.22 -0.77
N ALA A 396 46.21 -44.59 -0.67
CA ALA A 396 45.56 -45.68 -1.43
C ALA A 396 44.00 -45.62 -1.36
N HIS A 397 43.30 -46.24 -2.32
CA HIS A 397 41.84 -46.20 -2.60
C HIS A 397 41.47 -47.32 -3.61
N PRO A 398 40.19 -47.51 -4.05
CA PRO A 398 38.88 -47.08 -3.52
C PRO A 398 38.14 -48.34 -2.98
N PRO A 399 37.05 -48.97 -3.53
CA PRO A 399 35.92 -48.60 -4.43
C PRO A 399 34.68 -48.11 -3.61
N ALA A 400 33.39 -48.07 -4.00
CA ALA A 400 32.62 -48.47 -5.21
C ALA A 400 31.36 -47.57 -5.42
N TYR A 401 30.45 -47.97 -6.33
CA TYR A 401 29.17 -47.33 -6.74
C TYR A 401 28.18 -48.44 -7.24
N PRO A 402 26.85 -48.25 -7.56
CA PRO A 402 26.23 -47.11 -8.28
C PRO A 402 24.75 -46.73 -7.90
N HIS A 403 24.01 -46.08 -8.83
CA HIS A 403 22.75 -45.32 -8.67
C HIS A 403 21.63 -45.65 -9.71
N LYS A 404 20.38 -45.18 -9.43
CA LYS A 404 19.27 -44.83 -10.37
C LYS A 404 18.47 -45.99 -11.05
N PRO A 405 17.28 -45.76 -11.67
CA PRO A 405 16.48 -44.51 -11.87
C PRO A 405 14.98 -44.57 -11.43
N CYS A 406 14.18 -43.55 -11.79
CA CYS A 406 12.73 -43.38 -11.50
C CYS A 406 11.79 -43.99 -12.59
N PRO A 407 10.46 -43.96 -12.39
CA PRO A 407 9.57 -43.25 -13.33
C PRO A 407 8.41 -42.46 -12.66
N SER A 408 7.40 -42.02 -13.44
CA SER A 408 6.31 -41.09 -13.01
C SER A 408 4.91 -41.47 -13.56
N GLY A 409 3.83 -41.06 -12.87
CA GLY A 409 2.43 -41.23 -13.33
C GLY A 409 1.35 -40.71 -12.34
N PRO A 410 0.18 -40.23 -12.82
CA PRO A 410 -0.99 -39.75 -12.02
C PRO A 410 -2.03 -40.88 -11.80
N PRO A 411 -3.27 -40.68 -11.26
CA PRO A 411 -3.99 -39.44 -10.86
C PRO A 411 -4.70 -39.51 -9.46
N GLY A 412 -5.55 -38.52 -9.15
CA GLY A 412 -6.55 -38.62 -8.08
C GLY A 412 -7.23 -37.30 -7.67
N THR A 413 -8.48 -37.08 -8.08
CA THR A 413 -9.38 -36.05 -7.53
C THR A 413 -10.21 -36.61 -6.39
N VAL A 414 -10.52 -35.78 -5.38
CA VAL A 414 -11.51 -36.10 -4.34
C VAL A 414 -12.49 -34.95 -4.16
N ASP A 415 -13.67 -35.10 -4.76
CA ASP A 415 -14.87 -34.38 -4.33
C ASP A 415 -15.35 -34.95 -3.00
N LEU A 416 -15.76 -34.07 -2.07
CA LEU A 416 -16.79 -34.41 -1.09
C LEU A 416 -17.83 -33.29 -1.07
N SER A 417 -18.99 -33.58 -1.66
CA SER A 417 -20.19 -32.78 -1.52
C SER A 417 -21.20 -33.50 -0.62
N SER A 418 -22.21 -32.76 -0.18
CA SER A 418 -23.50 -33.30 0.29
C SER A 418 -23.51 -34.12 1.58
N VAL A 419 -23.82 -33.45 2.70
CA VAL A 419 -24.70 -34.02 3.72
C VAL A 419 -25.91 -33.10 3.88
N ASN A 420 -27.04 -33.47 3.27
CA ASN A 420 -28.31 -32.77 3.44
C ASN A 420 -29.01 -33.28 4.71
N GLY A 421 -29.36 -32.37 5.63
CA GLY A 421 -30.05 -32.68 6.87
C GLY A 421 -31.31 -31.82 7.06
N ALA A 422 -32.39 -32.13 6.34
CA ALA A 422 -33.63 -31.36 6.41
C ALA A 422 -34.46 -31.67 7.66
N ARG A 423 -34.98 -30.62 8.32
CA ARG A 423 -36.10 -30.71 9.28
C ARG A 423 -36.95 -29.44 9.21
N THR A 424 -38.26 -29.56 9.46
CA THR A 424 -39.27 -28.58 9.03
C THR A 424 -40.25 -28.21 10.15
N GLN A 425 -40.93 -27.06 10.01
CA GLN A 425 -42.06 -26.50 10.82
C GLN A 425 -41.63 -25.85 12.16
N GLN A 426 -41.64 -24.51 12.32
CA GLN A 426 -42.77 -23.55 12.48
C GLN A 426 -43.76 -23.85 13.63
N PRO A 427 -44.42 -22.82 14.23
CA PRO A 427 -44.03 -21.40 14.41
C PRO A 427 -44.27 -20.87 15.85
N GLY A 428 -43.93 -19.60 16.12
CA GLY A 428 -44.23 -18.88 17.38
C GLY A 428 -44.32 -17.36 17.17
N SER A 429 -45.03 -16.63 18.04
CA SER A 429 -45.52 -15.26 17.80
C SER A 429 -45.30 -14.29 18.98
N SER A 430 -45.36 -12.98 18.70
CA SER A 430 -45.49 -11.84 19.64
C SER A 430 -44.25 -11.54 20.50
N ASN A 431 -43.95 -10.28 20.87
CA ASN A 431 -44.74 -9.03 20.88
C ASN A 431 -43.98 -7.82 20.32
N ASP A 432 -44.72 -6.76 20.03
CA ASP A 432 -44.24 -5.38 19.83
C ASP A 432 -43.75 -4.75 21.14
N LEU A 433 -42.74 -3.86 21.06
CA LEU A 433 -42.58 -2.73 21.99
C LEU A 433 -42.02 -1.52 21.22
N GLU A 434 -42.89 -0.56 20.99
CA GLU A 434 -42.61 0.80 20.53
C GLU A 434 -42.36 1.70 21.76
N MET A 435 -41.37 2.60 21.71
CA MET A 435 -41.36 3.80 22.55
C MET A 435 -40.45 4.88 21.98
N GLU A 436 -40.69 6.12 22.42
CA GLU A 436 -40.45 7.31 21.61
C GLU A 436 -39.13 8.06 21.89
N VAL A 437 -38.87 8.99 20.95
CA VAL A 437 -37.94 10.12 21.00
C VAL A 437 -37.97 10.85 22.34
N ASP A 438 -36.82 11.36 22.77
CA ASP A 438 -36.79 12.57 23.61
C ASP A 438 -35.78 13.59 23.05
N HIS A 439 -36.12 14.88 23.10
CA HIS A 439 -35.37 15.97 22.46
C HIS A 439 -34.80 16.93 23.53
N VAL A 440 -33.47 17.13 23.53
CA VAL A 440 -32.84 18.27 24.21
C VAL A 440 -31.79 18.92 23.29
N THR A 441 -31.69 20.25 23.35
CA THR A 441 -31.00 21.11 22.36
C THR A 441 -29.83 21.91 22.95
N ASN A 442 -29.00 22.45 22.04
CA ASN A 442 -28.00 23.53 22.21
C ASN A 442 -26.67 23.20 22.92
N GLY A 443 -25.58 23.74 22.35
CA GLY A 443 -24.24 23.74 22.94
C GLY A 443 -23.13 23.98 21.91
N VAL A 444 -22.98 25.22 21.40
CA VAL A 444 -21.85 25.60 20.53
C VAL A 444 -20.72 26.22 21.36
N SER A 445 -19.52 25.68 21.25
CA SER A 445 -18.28 26.35 21.68
C SER A 445 -17.05 25.74 20.98
N ASP A 446 -16.11 26.60 20.59
CA ASP A 446 -14.93 26.26 19.79
C ASP A 446 -13.76 25.62 20.58
N SER A 447 -12.84 25.06 19.79
CA SER A 447 -11.37 25.11 19.97
C SER A 447 -10.61 24.09 20.85
N SER A 448 -9.34 23.97 20.47
CA SER A 448 -8.16 23.41 21.16
C SER A 448 -7.93 21.89 21.10
N SER A 449 -6.81 21.54 20.49
CA SER A 449 -6.19 20.22 20.47
C SER A 449 -5.16 20.07 21.58
N ASN A 450 -5.15 18.93 22.28
CA ASN A 450 -3.99 18.31 22.93
C ASN A 450 -4.30 16.80 23.12
N GLY A 451 -3.36 15.87 23.11
CA GLY A 451 -1.90 16.04 23.15
C GLY A 451 -1.32 15.43 24.43
N PHE A 452 -1.45 14.10 24.60
CA PHE A 452 -1.06 13.41 25.84
C PHE A 452 0.24 12.61 25.68
N LEU A 453 1.10 12.74 26.69
CA LEU A 453 2.42 12.10 26.77
C LEU A 453 2.39 10.85 27.65
N ASN A 454 3.39 10.00 27.46
CA ASN A 454 3.53 8.71 28.15
C ASN A 454 4.04 8.89 29.60
N GLY A 455 3.49 8.15 30.55
CA GLY A 455 3.87 8.18 31.97
C GLY A 455 4.88 7.08 32.34
N SER A 456 5.85 7.40 33.20
CA SER A 456 6.80 6.43 33.76
C SER A 456 6.91 6.63 35.27
N SER A 457 6.75 5.55 36.04
CA SER A 457 6.74 5.57 37.50
C SER A 457 8.14 5.36 38.10
N THR A 458 8.43 6.08 39.19
CA THR A 458 9.74 6.07 39.87
C THR A 458 9.92 4.92 40.86
N HIS A 459 11.10 4.30 40.86
CA HIS A 459 11.80 3.83 42.06
C HIS A 459 13.30 3.83 41.79
N GLY A 460 14.11 4.35 42.72
CA GLY A 460 15.51 4.73 42.44
C GLY A 460 16.58 3.91 43.15
N ALA A 461 17.80 4.05 42.64
CA ALA A 461 19.08 3.79 43.31
C ALA A 461 20.10 4.80 42.77
N GLU A 462 21.04 5.25 43.59
CA GLU A 462 21.86 6.45 43.34
C GLU A 462 23.09 6.20 42.45
N VAL A 463 23.35 7.12 41.52
CA VAL A 463 24.69 7.44 40.94
C VAL A 463 24.63 8.83 40.30
N ASP A 464 25.71 9.61 40.40
CA ASP A 464 25.81 10.96 39.84
C ASP A 464 25.74 10.99 38.30
N ASP A 465 24.93 11.91 37.76
CA ASP A 465 25.41 12.89 36.75
C ASP A 465 24.57 14.17 36.83
N CYS A 466 25.07 15.28 36.27
CA CYS A 466 24.48 16.61 36.48
C CYS A 466 23.42 16.99 35.43
N ASP A 467 22.13 16.84 35.78
CA ASP A 467 21.04 17.34 34.95
C ASP A 467 20.88 18.86 35.11
N ALA A 468 20.91 19.57 33.98
CA ALA A 468 20.84 21.02 33.91
C ALA A 468 19.74 21.41 32.91
N GLU A 469 18.49 21.40 33.39
CA GLU A 469 17.32 21.82 32.63
C GLU A 469 17.54 23.24 32.07
N MET A 470 17.55 23.35 30.74
CA MET A 470 17.56 24.64 30.05
C MET A 470 16.35 24.69 29.13
N GLU A 471 15.36 25.50 29.50
CA GLU A 471 14.19 25.77 28.66
C GLU A 471 14.65 26.31 27.30
N VAL A 472 14.35 25.55 26.23
CA VAL A 472 14.69 25.98 24.87
C VAL A 472 13.57 26.89 24.36
N GLU A 473 13.72 28.19 24.58
CA GLU A 473 12.94 29.19 23.85
C GLU A 473 12.98 28.89 22.34
N LEU A 474 11.83 28.92 21.68
CA LEU A 474 11.68 28.56 20.26
C LEU A 474 12.17 29.69 19.32
N ALA A 475 13.39 30.18 19.56
CA ALA A 475 14.06 31.14 18.70
C ALA A 475 14.26 30.55 17.30
N GLN A 476 13.92 31.34 16.27
CA GLN A 476 13.92 30.91 14.87
C GLN A 476 15.35 30.75 14.32
N PHE A 477 16.04 29.68 14.70
CA PHE A 477 17.30 29.27 14.10
C PHE A 477 17.08 28.91 12.63
N LYS A 478 17.39 29.88 11.76
CA LYS A 478 17.42 29.73 10.31
C LYS A 478 18.30 28.53 9.97
N ARG A 479 17.70 27.44 9.50
CA ARG A 479 18.42 26.20 9.19
C ARG A 479 19.47 26.49 8.11
N GLN A 480 20.71 26.07 8.35
CA GLN A 480 21.85 26.31 7.45
C GLN A 480 22.44 24.99 6.98
N LEU A 481 22.73 24.91 5.69
CA LEU A 481 23.34 23.75 5.04
C LEU A 481 24.66 23.39 5.77
N CYS A 482 24.81 22.13 6.16
CA CYS A 482 25.94 21.64 6.98
C CYS A 482 26.19 22.43 8.28
N GLY A 483 25.16 23.03 8.87
CA GLY A 483 25.29 23.86 10.08
C GLY A 483 26.04 25.19 9.86
N GLY A 484 26.19 25.64 8.61
CA GLY A 484 26.82 26.92 8.26
C GLY A 484 28.35 26.93 8.25
N SER A 485 29.02 25.80 8.55
CA SER A 485 30.48 25.70 8.52
C SER A 485 31.00 25.45 7.10
N GLN A 486 31.88 26.33 6.60
CA GLN A 486 32.48 26.15 5.28
C GLN A 486 33.29 24.84 5.18
N ALA A 487 34.02 24.46 6.23
CA ALA A 487 34.75 23.20 6.26
C ALA A 487 33.80 21.98 6.18
N ALA A 488 32.62 22.07 6.78
CA ALA A 488 31.59 21.04 6.68
C ALA A 488 30.98 20.95 5.27
N ILE A 489 30.76 22.09 4.61
CA ILE A 489 30.33 22.17 3.20
C ILE A 489 31.38 21.53 2.28
N GLU A 490 32.66 21.84 2.48
CA GLU A 490 33.77 21.28 1.69
C GLU A 490 33.89 19.75 1.89
N ARG A 491 33.73 19.26 3.12
CA ARG A 491 33.66 17.80 3.40
C ARG A 491 32.46 17.13 2.75
N MET A 492 31.26 17.72 2.83
CA MET A 492 30.05 17.22 2.16
C MET A 492 30.23 17.17 0.62
N ILE A 493 30.86 18.19 0.02
CA ILE A 493 31.16 18.20 -1.43
C ILE A 493 32.18 17.11 -1.78
N HIS A 494 33.20 16.86 -0.94
CA HIS A 494 34.15 15.76 -1.14
C HIS A 494 33.45 14.40 -1.10
N PHE A 495 32.64 14.16 -0.06
CA PHE A 495 31.83 12.96 0.11
C PHE A 495 30.87 12.72 -1.06
N GLY A 496 30.23 13.78 -1.58
CA GLY A 496 29.38 13.70 -2.77
C GLY A 496 30.13 13.17 -4.01
N ARG A 497 31.42 13.50 -4.17
CA ARG A 497 32.26 12.96 -5.27
C ARG A 497 32.59 11.49 -5.06
N GLU A 498 32.91 11.08 -3.83
CA GLU A 498 33.12 9.68 -3.46
C GLU A 498 31.85 8.84 -3.73
N LEU A 499 30.68 9.36 -3.35
CA LEU A 499 29.38 8.73 -3.55
C LEU A 499 29.01 8.59 -5.04
N GLN A 500 29.31 9.61 -5.87
CA GLN A 500 29.20 9.51 -7.33
C GLN A 500 30.10 8.41 -7.89
N ALA A 501 31.36 8.34 -7.47
CA ALA A 501 32.30 7.31 -7.91
C ALA A 501 31.85 5.90 -7.51
N MET A 502 31.30 5.74 -6.29
CA MET A 502 30.70 4.49 -5.80
C MET A 502 29.49 4.07 -6.66
N SER A 503 28.61 5.01 -7.02
CA SER A 503 27.47 4.74 -7.92
C SER A 503 27.94 4.28 -9.30
N GLU A 504 28.97 4.92 -9.85
CA GLU A 504 29.54 4.52 -11.14
C GLU A 504 30.27 3.18 -11.12
N HIS A 505 30.79 2.78 -9.96
CA HIS A 505 31.40 1.46 -9.73
C HIS A 505 30.34 0.37 -9.66
N LEU A 506 29.31 0.55 -8.82
CA LEU A 506 28.14 -0.34 -8.77
C LEU A 506 27.48 -0.49 -10.15
N ARG A 507 27.36 0.60 -10.92
CA ARG A 507 26.83 0.59 -12.29
C ARG A 507 27.68 -0.25 -13.26
N ARG A 508 28.99 -0.35 -13.03
CA ARG A 508 29.92 -1.17 -13.84
C ARG A 508 29.81 -2.66 -13.50
N GLU A 509 29.64 -3.00 -12.23
CA GLU A 509 29.61 -4.40 -11.77
C GLU A 509 28.22 -5.04 -11.80
N ARG A 510 27.20 -4.33 -11.30
CA ARG A 510 25.82 -4.82 -11.13
C ARG A 510 24.84 -4.27 -12.16
N GLY A 511 25.30 -3.40 -13.07
CA GLY A 511 24.49 -2.82 -14.14
C GLY A 511 23.59 -1.66 -13.70
N LYS A 512 22.55 -1.37 -14.49
CA LYS A 512 21.75 -0.13 -14.35
C LYS A 512 20.62 -0.28 -13.32
N SER A 513 20.90 -0.03 -12.04
CA SER A 513 19.84 0.17 -11.03
C SER A 513 19.13 1.52 -11.23
N SER A 514 17.81 1.48 -11.44
CA SER A 514 16.95 2.68 -11.49
C SER A 514 16.77 3.31 -10.11
N ALA A 515 16.68 2.49 -9.05
CA ALA A 515 16.57 2.93 -7.66
C ALA A 515 17.81 3.72 -7.22
N ASN A 516 19.01 3.15 -7.41
CA ASN A 516 20.27 3.81 -7.02
C ASN A 516 20.44 5.14 -7.76
N LYS A 517 20.06 5.20 -9.05
CA LYS A 517 20.06 6.43 -9.85
C LYS A 517 19.05 7.47 -9.32
N LYS A 518 17.84 7.05 -8.94
CA LYS A 518 16.83 7.95 -8.36
C LYS A 518 17.31 8.51 -7.02
N MET A 519 17.73 7.65 -6.09
CA MET A 519 18.26 8.05 -4.78
C MET A 519 19.38 9.09 -4.89
N LEU A 520 20.36 8.85 -5.76
CA LEU A 520 21.48 9.77 -5.93
C LEU A 520 21.06 11.11 -6.55
N LYS A 521 20.17 11.08 -7.55
CA LYS A 521 19.62 12.29 -8.17
C LYS A 521 18.85 13.12 -7.15
N ASP A 522 17.97 12.50 -6.38
CA ASP A 522 17.10 13.18 -5.43
C ASP A 522 17.91 13.76 -4.27
N ALA A 523 18.90 13.02 -3.76
CA ALA A 523 19.83 13.50 -2.73
C ALA A 523 20.66 14.71 -3.22
N PHE A 524 21.28 14.62 -4.40
CA PHE A 524 22.06 15.73 -4.97
C PHE A 524 21.20 16.92 -5.40
N SER A 525 19.91 16.72 -5.69
CA SER A 525 18.98 17.81 -6.01
C SER A 525 18.78 18.78 -4.84
N LEU A 526 19.04 18.37 -3.59
CA LEU A 526 19.05 19.28 -2.43
C LEU A 526 20.07 20.44 -2.58
N LEU A 527 21.19 20.21 -3.27
CA LEU A 527 22.22 21.23 -3.50
C LEU A 527 21.85 22.27 -4.57
N ALA A 528 20.77 22.05 -5.33
CA ALA A 528 20.30 22.97 -6.36
C ALA A 528 19.51 24.17 -5.79
N TYR A 529 19.24 24.19 -4.48
CA TYR A 529 18.42 25.20 -3.81
C TYR A 529 19.21 25.88 -2.70
N SER A 530 19.05 27.20 -2.57
CA SER A 530 19.64 28.00 -1.48
C SER A 530 19.06 27.66 -0.10
N ASP A 531 17.86 27.07 -0.07
CA ASP A 531 17.22 26.47 1.10
C ASP A 531 16.79 25.04 0.73
N PRO A 532 17.52 24.00 1.18
CA PRO A 532 17.19 22.61 0.90
C PRO A 532 15.86 22.14 1.48
N TRP A 533 15.42 22.68 2.62
CA TRP A 533 14.20 22.25 3.31
C TRP A 533 12.94 22.74 2.58
N ASN A 534 13.00 23.92 1.95
CA ASN A 534 11.93 24.44 1.09
C ASN A 534 12.01 23.95 -0.38
N SER A 535 12.85 22.96 -0.69
CA SER A 535 12.94 22.38 -2.04
C SER A 535 11.84 21.34 -2.32
N PRO A 536 11.51 21.04 -3.59
CA PRO A 536 10.57 19.97 -3.97
C PRO A 536 10.98 18.55 -3.51
N VAL A 537 12.20 18.38 -2.99
CA VAL A 537 12.72 17.13 -2.42
C VAL A 537 13.17 17.29 -0.96
N GLY A 538 12.77 18.40 -0.31
CA GLY A 538 13.14 18.76 1.06
C GLY A 538 12.65 17.76 2.11
N TYR A 539 11.55 17.04 1.82
CA TYR A 539 11.03 15.94 2.62
C TYR A 539 12.08 14.85 2.92
N GLN A 540 13.14 14.72 2.11
CA GLN A 540 14.24 13.79 2.39
C GLN A 540 14.97 14.11 3.70
N LEU A 541 15.00 15.37 4.13
CA LEU A 541 15.68 15.84 5.34
C LEU A 541 14.89 15.53 6.63
N ASP A 542 13.63 15.11 6.51
CA ASP A 542 12.79 14.73 7.64
C ASP A 542 13.31 13.47 8.34
N SER A 543 13.11 13.39 9.65
CA SER A 543 13.59 12.28 10.49
C SER A 543 12.91 10.95 10.16
N VAL A 544 11.64 10.95 9.76
CA VAL A 544 10.88 9.75 9.35
C VAL A 544 11.55 9.01 8.17
N GLN A 545 12.26 9.73 7.30
CA GLN A 545 12.99 9.13 6.18
C GLN A 545 14.24 8.33 6.60
N ARG A 546 14.58 8.30 7.90
CA ARG A 546 15.59 7.41 8.49
C ARG A 546 15.04 6.00 8.73
N GLU A 547 13.74 5.85 8.96
CA GLU A 547 13.12 4.58 9.36
C GLU A 547 13.23 3.47 8.30
N PRO A 548 13.01 3.71 6.98
CA PRO A 548 13.18 2.67 5.96
C PRO A 548 14.63 2.18 5.89
N VAL A 549 15.60 3.11 5.98
CA VAL A 549 17.04 2.80 5.99
C VAL A 549 17.42 2.00 7.24
N CYS A 550 16.89 2.39 8.40
CA CYS A 550 17.07 1.70 9.68
C CYS A 550 16.52 0.27 9.65
N SER A 551 15.31 0.09 9.13
CA SER A 551 14.67 -1.22 8.98
C SER A 551 15.45 -2.11 8.00
N THR A 552 15.83 -1.60 6.82
CA THR A 552 16.59 -2.36 5.82
C THR A 552 17.96 -2.81 6.35
N LEU A 553 18.66 -1.96 7.11
CA LEU A 553 19.91 -2.34 7.78
C LEU A 553 19.69 -3.44 8.82
N ASN A 554 18.67 -3.29 9.68
CA ASN A 554 18.34 -4.30 10.69
C ASN A 554 17.99 -5.66 10.06
N SER A 555 17.16 -5.66 9.01
CA SER A 555 16.81 -6.86 8.23
C SER A 555 18.04 -7.56 7.62
N ALA A 556 19.04 -6.80 7.18
CA ALA A 556 20.28 -7.34 6.62
C ALA A 556 21.25 -7.89 7.68
N ILE A 557 21.31 -7.25 8.86
CA ILE A 557 22.05 -7.77 10.02
C ILE A 557 21.45 -9.13 10.44
N LEU A 558 20.13 -9.19 10.59
CA LEU A 558 19.41 -10.42 10.95
C LEU A 558 19.62 -11.52 9.89
N GLU A 559 19.54 -11.20 8.59
CA GLU A 559 19.83 -12.17 7.52
C GLU A 559 21.25 -12.76 7.63
N ALA A 560 22.27 -11.94 7.89
CA ALA A 560 23.64 -12.42 8.04
C ALA A 560 23.85 -13.30 9.29
N GLN A 561 22.95 -13.24 10.26
CA GLN A 561 22.87 -14.13 11.43
C GLN A 561 21.96 -15.36 11.18
N ASN A 562 21.40 -15.51 9.97
CA ASN A 562 20.37 -16.51 9.59
C ASN A 562 19.03 -16.35 10.33
N LEU A 563 18.72 -15.14 10.80
CA LEU A 563 17.46 -14.78 11.45
C LEU A 563 16.46 -14.18 10.43
N PRO A 564 15.14 -14.22 10.70
CA PRO A 564 14.12 -13.71 9.77
C PRO A 564 14.28 -12.22 9.46
N LYS A 565 14.31 -11.85 8.17
CA LYS A 565 14.41 -10.45 7.72
C LYS A 565 13.26 -9.57 8.21
N GLN A 566 12.08 -10.15 8.38
CA GLN A 566 10.84 -9.51 8.83
C GLN A 566 10.24 -10.33 9.97
N PRO A 567 9.57 -9.68 10.95
CA PRO A 567 8.87 -10.41 12.00
C PRO A 567 7.58 -11.05 11.45
N PRO A 568 7.17 -12.24 11.93
CA PRO A 568 5.95 -12.93 11.49
C PRO A 568 4.67 -12.09 11.56
N LEU A 569 4.59 -11.12 12.49
CA LEU A 569 3.47 -10.18 12.59
C LEU A 569 3.32 -9.32 11.32
N ALA A 570 4.40 -8.73 10.83
CA ALA A 570 4.39 -7.94 9.59
C ALA A 570 4.11 -8.81 8.36
N GLN A 571 4.56 -10.06 8.37
CA GLN A 571 4.25 -11.04 7.31
C GLN A 571 2.76 -11.40 7.30
N ALA A 572 2.15 -11.64 8.47
CA ALA A 572 0.71 -11.89 8.59
C ALA A 572 -0.14 -10.72 8.08
N MET A 573 0.22 -9.48 8.42
CA MET A 573 -0.45 -8.28 7.89
C MET A 573 -0.32 -8.18 6.35
N GLY A 574 0.88 -8.39 5.82
CA GLY A 574 1.13 -8.41 4.37
C GLY A 574 0.38 -9.53 3.64
N HIS A 575 0.27 -10.71 4.25
CA HIS A 575 -0.53 -11.82 3.74
C HIS A 575 -2.02 -11.49 3.75
N ALA A 576 -2.57 -10.90 4.82
CA ALA A 576 -3.97 -10.51 4.89
C ALA A 576 -4.36 -9.50 3.79
N ALA A 577 -3.55 -8.45 3.62
CA ALA A 577 -3.74 -7.47 2.54
C ALA A 577 -3.61 -8.11 1.14
N HIS A 578 -2.67 -9.03 0.94
CA HIS A 578 -2.54 -9.76 -0.32
C HIS A 578 -3.71 -10.73 -0.57
N CYS A 579 -4.25 -11.37 0.46
CA CYS A 579 -5.44 -12.23 0.35
C CYS A 579 -6.67 -11.45 -0.14
N LEU A 580 -6.90 -10.23 0.34
CA LEU A 580 -7.97 -9.35 -0.18
C LEU A 580 -7.76 -9.01 -1.66
N SER A 581 -6.53 -8.70 -2.06
CA SER A 581 -6.17 -8.47 -3.47
C SER A 581 -6.35 -9.73 -4.35
N LEU A 582 -6.06 -10.92 -3.81
CA LEU A 582 -6.31 -12.19 -4.50
C LEU A 582 -7.82 -12.49 -4.61
N MET A 583 -8.62 -12.23 -3.57
CA MET A 583 -10.08 -12.37 -3.59
C MET A 583 -10.73 -11.50 -4.68
N ALA A 584 -10.28 -10.24 -4.82
CA ALA A 584 -10.70 -9.38 -5.92
C ALA A 584 -10.41 -10.00 -7.30
N ARG A 585 -9.21 -10.59 -7.45
CA ARG A 585 -8.74 -11.18 -8.72
C ARG A 585 -9.33 -12.56 -9.03
N THR A 586 -9.83 -13.31 -8.03
CA THR A 586 -10.56 -14.57 -8.23
C THR A 586 -12.06 -14.39 -8.39
N GLY A 587 -12.59 -13.17 -8.20
CA GLY A 587 -14.00 -12.84 -8.42
C GLY A 587 -14.86 -12.74 -7.16
N SER A 588 -14.28 -12.82 -5.96
CA SER A 588 -15.01 -12.70 -4.70
C SER A 588 -15.26 -11.22 -4.36
N GLY A 589 -16.49 -10.73 -4.53
CA GLY A 589 -16.83 -9.33 -4.24
C GLY A 589 -16.74 -8.94 -2.77
N SER A 590 -16.69 -9.90 -1.85
CA SER A 590 -16.64 -9.65 -0.39
C SER A 590 -15.45 -8.79 0.04
N CYS A 591 -14.33 -8.85 -0.71
CA CYS A 591 -13.14 -8.04 -0.45
C CYS A 591 -13.36 -6.53 -0.60
N ALA A 592 -14.41 -6.08 -1.31
CA ALA A 592 -14.69 -4.66 -1.49
C ALA A 592 -15.16 -3.97 -0.19
N PHE A 593 -15.65 -4.75 0.78
CA PHE A 593 -16.14 -4.29 2.08
C PHE A 593 -15.32 -4.87 3.24
N ALA A 594 -14.06 -5.24 2.98
CA ALA A 594 -13.09 -5.66 3.98
C ALA A 594 -11.73 -5.00 3.69
N SER A 595 -11.13 -4.38 4.71
CA SER A 595 -9.89 -3.63 4.62
C SER A 595 -9.06 -3.95 5.87
N VAL A 596 -7.74 -4.15 5.71
CA VAL A 596 -6.85 -4.37 6.86
C VAL A 596 -6.67 -3.06 7.64
N ASP A 597 -6.54 -1.94 6.92
CA ASP A 597 -6.26 -0.62 7.51
C ASP A 597 -7.41 -0.14 8.40
N ASP A 598 -8.66 -0.52 8.09
CA ASP A 598 -9.84 -0.19 8.87
C ASP A 598 -9.76 -0.77 10.30
N TYR A 599 -9.21 -1.99 10.46
CA TYR A 599 -8.96 -2.59 11.78
C TYR A 599 -7.67 -2.10 12.45
N LEU A 600 -6.75 -1.46 11.71
CA LEU A 600 -5.53 -0.84 12.28
C LEU A 600 -5.76 0.61 12.76
N HIS A 601 -6.82 1.25 12.28
CA HIS A 601 -7.12 2.66 12.54
C HIS A 601 -8.45 2.91 13.24
N GLN A 602 -9.15 1.85 13.69
CA GLN A 602 -10.20 1.98 14.69
C GLN A 602 -9.64 2.66 15.96
N PRO A 603 -10.31 3.69 16.50
CA PRO A 603 -10.01 4.12 17.86
C PRO A 603 -10.34 2.97 18.82
N PRO A 604 -9.54 2.75 19.88
CA PRO A 604 -9.84 1.68 20.83
C PRO A 604 -11.22 1.92 21.47
N GLU A 605 -12.04 0.86 21.57
CA GLU A 605 -13.25 0.95 22.40
C GLU A 605 -12.88 1.44 23.80
N PRO A 606 -13.65 2.36 24.40
CA PRO A 606 -13.49 2.67 25.81
C PRO A 606 -13.64 1.36 26.61
N PRO A 607 -12.79 1.10 27.62
CA PRO A 607 -12.78 -0.18 28.30
C PRO A 607 -14.16 -0.48 28.86
N ARG A 608 -14.77 -1.59 28.42
CA ARG A 608 -16.06 -2.05 28.91
C ARG A 608 -15.93 -2.33 30.40
N HIS A 609 -16.39 -1.40 31.22
CA HIS A 609 -16.39 -1.55 32.67
C HIS A 609 -17.21 -2.80 33.03
N ALA A 610 -16.54 -3.79 33.64
CA ALA A 610 -17.25 -4.90 34.26
C ALA A 610 -18.11 -4.36 35.40
N ILE A 611 -19.38 -4.76 35.40
CA ILE A 611 -20.39 -4.48 36.43
C ILE A 611 -20.52 -5.72 37.31
#